data_AF-A0A9D8LCW7-F1
#
_entry.id   AF-A0A9D8LCW7-F1
#
_cell.length_a   1.000
_cell.length_b   1.000
_cell.length_c   1.000
_cell.angle_alpha   90.00
_cell.angle_beta   90.00
_cell.angle_gamma   90.00
#
_symmetry.space_group_name_H-M   'P 1'
#
loop_
_entity.id
_entity.type
_entity.pdbx_description
1 polymer ?
#
loop_
_entity_poly.entity_id
_entity_poly.type
_entity_poly.pdbx_seq_one_letter_code
_entity_poly.pdbx_strand_id
1 'polypeptide(L)'
;MSLRKPLALLLVAGALAATSVAIAANAPAGAGGAAAAALPANADLSKIEGIPELEGADIVRGKRMFSSAGGNCLSCHGWDGDGTGKNPRSEGAAALLRESGLDAAGFIQIISCGIPGTPMPYHDSQAYKDDRCYGMVAADFEAGQEPHKGKSIKKDDIVNLVAYIMTSIQGKPKATYEDCVAWFEKSAEKACAFMKQ
;
A
#
# COMPACT_ATOMS: atom_id res chain seq x y z
N MET A 1 87.38 -36.02 8.39
CA MET A 1 87.32 -37.42 7.91
C MET A 1 85.88 -37.76 7.57
N SER A 2 85.67 -38.44 6.44
CA SER A 2 84.40 -39.02 5.94
C SER A 2 83.36 -38.10 5.29
N LEU A 3 83.53 -37.98 3.97
CA LEU A 3 82.52 -38.16 2.91
C LEU A 3 81.19 -38.80 3.35
N ARG A 4 80.07 -38.26 2.84
CA ARG A 4 79.06 -39.03 2.09
C ARG A 4 78.12 -38.14 1.27
N LYS A 5 77.75 -38.73 0.13
CA LYS A 5 77.21 -38.21 -1.15
C LYS A 5 75.78 -37.63 -1.11
N PRO A 6 75.35 -36.92 -2.17
CA PRO A 6 74.04 -36.29 -2.28
C PRO A 6 72.97 -37.28 -2.75
N LEU A 7 71.73 -37.06 -2.33
CA LEU A 7 70.57 -37.73 -2.91
C LEU A 7 69.52 -36.68 -3.28
N ALA A 8 69.25 -36.59 -4.57
CA ALA A 8 68.18 -35.78 -5.15
C ALA A 8 66.83 -36.27 -4.62
N LEU A 9 65.97 -35.33 -4.23
CA LEU A 9 64.56 -35.60 -3.97
C LEU A 9 63.70 -34.74 -4.87
N LEU A 10 62.81 -35.42 -5.58
CA LEU A 10 61.97 -34.94 -6.66
C LEU A 10 60.99 -33.85 -6.21
N LEU A 11 60.85 -32.85 -7.07
CA LEU A 11 59.71 -31.93 -7.14
C LEU A 11 58.43 -32.69 -7.46
N VAL A 12 57.44 -32.63 -6.57
CA VAL A 12 56.03 -32.88 -6.90
C VAL A 12 55.24 -31.64 -6.50
N ALA A 13 54.98 -30.78 -7.49
CA ALA A 13 54.04 -29.68 -7.37
C ALA A 13 52.62 -30.24 -7.47
N GLY A 14 51.97 -30.45 -6.33
CA GLY A 14 50.54 -30.75 -6.24
C GLY A 14 49.73 -29.46 -6.25
N ALA A 15 49.09 -29.14 -7.37
CA ALA A 15 48.11 -28.05 -7.43
C ALA A 15 46.79 -28.52 -6.79
N LEU A 16 46.48 -28.04 -5.58
CA LEU A 16 45.13 -28.13 -5.02
C LEU A 16 44.27 -27.03 -5.66
N ALA A 17 43.41 -27.43 -6.59
CA ALA A 17 42.31 -26.60 -7.05
C ALA A 17 41.24 -26.54 -5.95
N ALA A 18 41.17 -25.41 -5.24
CA ALA A 18 40.06 -25.10 -4.35
C ALA A 18 38.84 -24.72 -5.19
N THR A 19 37.92 -25.66 -5.39
CA THR A 19 36.60 -25.38 -5.97
C THR A 19 35.70 -24.77 -4.90
N SER A 20 35.43 -23.47 -5.02
CA SER A 20 34.45 -22.76 -4.20
C SER A 20 33.06 -23.36 -4.42
N VAL A 21 32.52 -24.04 -3.40
CA VAL A 21 31.11 -24.42 -3.36
C VAL A 21 30.31 -23.16 -3.06
N ALA A 22 29.66 -22.61 -4.07
CA ALA A 22 28.65 -21.57 -3.89
C ALA A 22 27.40 -22.21 -3.27
N ILE A 23 27.15 -21.91 -1.99
CA ILE A 23 25.87 -22.23 -1.34
C ILE A 23 24.85 -21.23 -1.90
N ALA A 24 24.03 -21.68 -2.85
CA ALA A 24 22.87 -20.94 -3.31
C ALA A 24 21.88 -20.82 -2.15
N ALA A 25 21.67 -19.59 -1.66
CA ALA A 25 20.60 -19.29 -0.74
C ALA A 25 19.26 -19.45 -1.47
N ASN A 26 18.47 -20.46 -1.08
CA ASN A 26 17.08 -20.57 -1.50
C ASN A 26 16.28 -19.41 -0.90
N ALA A 27 15.94 -18.42 -1.72
CA ALA A 27 14.89 -17.46 -1.39
C ALA A 27 13.53 -18.18 -1.31
N PRO A 28 12.66 -17.87 -0.34
CA PRO A 28 11.33 -18.44 -0.30
C PRO A 28 10.51 -17.92 -1.49
N ALA A 29 10.15 -18.84 -2.38
CA ALA A 29 9.12 -18.63 -3.37
C ALA A 29 7.78 -18.40 -2.65
N GLY A 30 7.26 -17.17 -2.73
CA GLY A 30 6.01 -16.83 -2.06
C GLY A 30 5.47 -15.44 -2.37
N ALA A 31 4.99 -15.22 -3.60
CA ALA A 31 3.79 -14.42 -3.88
C ALA A 31 3.42 -14.60 -5.36
N GLY A 32 2.24 -15.18 -5.59
CA GLY A 32 1.79 -15.64 -6.90
C GLY A 32 1.55 -14.53 -7.92
N GLY A 33 1.67 -14.92 -9.19
CA GLY A 33 1.30 -14.10 -10.33
C GLY A 33 -0.18 -13.70 -10.27
N ALA A 34 -0.42 -12.46 -9.87
CA ALA A 34 -1.50 -11.71 -10.48
C ALA A 34 -1.08 -11.45 -11.93
N ALA A 35 -1.96 -11.69 -12.90
CA ALA A 35 -1.80 -11.12 -14.22
C ALA A 35 -1.45 -9.65 -14.04
N ALA A 36 -0.39 -9.16 -14.70
CA ALA A 36 0.10 -7.80 -14.55
C ALA A 36 -0.99 -6.80 -14.98
N ALA A 37 -1.89 -6.50 -14.06
CA ALA A 37 -2.86 -5.44 -14.23
C ALA A 37 -2.06 -4.15 -14.31
N ALA A 38 -2.33 -3.36 -15.35
CA ALA A 38 -1.62 -2.12 -15.56
C ALA A 38 -1.86 -1.18 -14.37
N LEU A 39 -0.80 -0.48 -13.95
CA LEU A 39 -0.90 0.60 -12.98
C LEU A 39 -1.93 1.64 -13.43
N PRO A 40 -2.56 2.39 -12.50
CA PRO A 40 -3.41 3.51 -12.87
C PRO A 40 -2.65 4.48 -13.78
N ALA A 41 -3.28 4.88 -14.90
CA ALA A 41 -2.62 5.68 -15.95
C ALA A 41 -1.96 6.98 -15.45
N ASN A 42 -2.43 7.52 -14.32
CA ASN A 42 -1.96 8.79 -13.75
C ASN A 42 -1.20 8.62 -12.44
N ALA A 43 -0.74 7.41 -12.10
CA ALA A 43 0.05 7.20 -10.90
C ALA A 43 1.39 7.96 -10.98
N ASP A 44 1.64 8.84 -10.02
CA ASP A 44 2.95 9.50 -9.82
C ASP A 44 3.74 8.73 -8.77
N LEU A 45 4.67 7.89 -9.23
CA LEU A 45 5.48 7.03 -8.37
C LEU A 45 6.50 7.81 -7.53
N SER A 46 6.84 9.04 -7.90
CA SER A 46 7.76 9.88 -7.11
C SER A 46 7.20 10.21 -5.73
N LYS A 47 5.87 10.13 -5.56
CA LYS A 47 5.17 10.34 -4.29
C LYS A 47 5.49 9.30 -3.22
N ILE A 48 6.00 8.13 -3.61
CA ILE A 48 6.26 7.02 -2.69
C ILE A 48 7.73 6.56 -2.72
N GLU A 49 8.57 7.21 -3.54
CA GLU A 49 9.98 6.89 -3.64
C GLU A 49 10.70 7.17 -2.31
N GLY A 50 11.42 6.18 -1.79
CA GLY A 50 12.18 6.30 -0.55
C GLY A 50 11.34 6.34 0.73
N ILE A 51 10.03 6.08 0.67
CA ILE A 51 9.15 5.99 1.85
C ILE A 51 9.15 4.54 2.37
N PRO A 52 9.76 4.25 3.53
CA PRO A 52 9.87 2.87 4.03
C PRO A 52 8.52 2.20 4.30
N GLU A 53 7.51 2.95 4.73
CA GLU A 53 6.17 2.45 5.04
C GLU A 53 5.45 1.89 3.81
N LEU A 54 5.87 2.31 2.61
CA LEU A 54 5.24 1.96 1.33
C LEU A 54 6.13 1.08 0.45
N GLU A 55 7.24 0.58 0.99
CA GLU A 55 8.13 -0.32 0.27
C GLU A 55 7.38 -1.58 -0.21
N GLY A 56 7.49 -1.88 -1.50
CA GLY A 56 6.83 -3.04 -2.10
C GLY A 56 5.31 -2.94 -2.24
N ALA A 57 4.71 -1.76 -2.04
CA ALA A 57 3.28 -1.57 -2.18
C ALA A 57 2.75 -1.88 -3.60
N ASP A 58 1.63 -2.60 -3.66
CA ASP A 58 0.87 -2.89 -4.89
C ASP A 58 -0.25 -1.84 -5.07
N ILE A 59 0.00 -0.86 -5.93
CA ILE A 59 -0.93 0.24 -6.23
C ILE A 59 -2.23 -0.28 -6.87
N VAL A 60 -2.18 -1.36 -7.66
CA VAL A 60 -3.38 -1.94 -8.28
C VAL A 60 -4.27 -2.57 -7.21
N ARG A 61 -3.66 -3.32 -6.29
CA ARG A 61 -4.34 -3.82 -5.10
C ARG A 61 -4.91 -2.68 -4.27
N GLY A 62 -4.19 -1.56 -4.15
CA GLY A 62 -4.65 -0.32 -3.53
C GLY A 62 -5.92 0.26 -4.15
N LYS A 63 -5.96 0.39 -5.49
CA LYS A 63 -7.17 0.80 -6.24
C LYS A 63 -8.38 -0.07 -5.88
N ARG A 64 -8.17 -1.40 -5.79
CA ARG A 64 -9.20 -2.35 -5.37
C ARG A 64 -9.64 -2.11 -3.93
N MET A 65 -8.71 -1.80 -3.02
CA MET A 65 -9.04 -1.46 -1.63
C MET A 65 -9.84 -0.16 -1.52
N PHE A 66 -9.58 0.83 -2.37
CA PHE A 66 -10.36 2.06 -2.39
C PHE A 66 -11.82 1.83 -2.85
N SER A 67 -12.03 0.91 -3.79
CA SER A 67 -13.34 0.56 -4.33
C SER A 67 -14.30 -0.08 -3.30
N SER A 68 -15.58 -0.18 -3.67
CA SER A 68 -16.61 -0.86 -2.87
C SER A 68 -16.33 -2.34 -2.59
N ALA A 69 -15.59 -3.04 -3.45
CA ALA A 69 -15.22 -4.43 -3.23
C ALA A 69 -14.13 -4.62 -2.15
N GLY A 70 -13.37 -3.55 -1.88
CA GLY A 70 -12.31 -3.49 -0.88
C GLY A 70 -12.79 -2.93 0.44
N GLY A 71 -12.24 -1.78 0.86
CA GLY A 71 -12.57 -1.02 2.05
C GLY A 71 -13.79 -0.10 1.91
N ASN A 72 -14.35 0.04 0.70
CA ASN A 72 -15.51 0.88 0.41
C ASN A 72 -15.32 2.38 0.68
N CYS A 73 -14.07 2.85 0.55
CA CYS A 73 -13.67 4.24 0.69
C CYS A 73 -14.41 5.14 -0.32
N LEU A 74 -14.55 4.64 -1.56
CA LEU A 74 -15.32 5.22 -2.66
C LEU A 74 -16.70 5.74 -2.25
N SER A 75 -17.40 5.02 -1.36
CA SER A 75 -18.78 5.36 -0.99
C SER A 75 -18.89 6.71 -0.30
N CYS A 76 -17.85 7.15 0.42
CA CYS A 76 -17.79 8.45 1.08
C CYS A 76 -16.91 9.43 0.30
N HIS A 77 -15.70 9.01 -0.09
CA HIS A 77 -14.69 9.90 -0.68
C HIS A 77 -14.87 10.17 -2.18
N GLY A 78 -15.85 9.55 -2.84
CA GLY A 78 -16.00 9.66 -4.29
C GLY A 78 -14.96 8.82 -5.03
N TRP A 79 -15.14 8.67 -6.34
CA TRP A 79 -14.27 7.81 -7.16
C TRP A 79 -12.90 8.42 -7.40
N ASP A 80 -12.82 9.74 -7.31
CA ASP A 80 -11.63 10.52 -7.60
C ASP A 80 -11.11 11.26 -6.36
N GLY A 81 -11.71 11.02 -5.18
CA GLY A 81 -11.33 11.68 -3.93
C GLY A 81 -11.95 13.07 -3.71
N ASP A 82 -12.98 13.45 -4.47
CA ASP A 82 -13.71 14.72 -4.34
C ASP A 82 -14.68 14.82 -3.15
N GLY A 83 -14.78 13.79 -2.32
CA GLY A 83 -15.64 13.79 -1.14
C GLY A 83 -17.14 13.72 -1.43
N THR A 84 -17.56 13.59 -2.70
CA THR A 84 -18.97 13.67 -3.10
C THR A 84 -19.71 12.33 -3.05
N GLY A 85 -19.08 11.30 -2.47
CA GLY A 85 -19.66 9.97 -2.30
C GLY A 85 -21.03 10.00 -1.61
N LYS A 86 -21.89 9.03 -1.93
CA LYS A 86 -23.31 9.01 -1.54
C LYS A 86 -23.61 8.06 -0.38
N ASN A 87 -22.64 7.81 0.49
CA ASN A 87 -22.88 7.03 1.70
C ASN A 87 -23.82 7.81 2.63
N PRO A 88 -24.88 7.21 3.21
CA PRO A 88 -25.79 7.90 4.14
C PRO A 88 -25.10 8.51 5.36
N ARG A 89 -23.93 8.00 5.75
CA ARG A 89 -23.14 8.53 6.86
C ARG A 89 -22.25 9.71 6.46
N SER A 90 -22.16 10.02 5.18
CA SER A 90 -21.32 11.06 4.60
C SER A 90 -21.86 11.43 3.22
N GLU A 91 -23.07 12.00 3.15
CA GLU A 91 -23.82 12.29 1.91
C GLU A 91 -23.23 13.43 1.06
N GLY A 92 -21.95 13.31 0.70
CA GLY A 92 -21.21 14.27 -0.10
C GLY A 92 -20.41 15.31 0.70
N ALA A 93 -20.04 14.99 1.94
CA ALA A 93 -19.26 15.86 2.82
C ALA A 93 -18.01 15.16 3.39
N ALA A 94 -17.48 14.16 2.69
CA ALA A 94 -16.21 13.55 3.11
C ALA A 94 -15.03 14.48 2.78
N ALA A 95 -13.89 14.25 3.44
CA ALA A 95 -12.68 15.02 3.17
C ALA A 95 -12.22 14.88 1.71
N LEU A 96 -11.77 16.00 1.14
CA LEU A 96 -11.17 16.09 -0.19
C LEU A 96 -9.77 15.48 -0.15
N LEU A 97 -9.63 14.26 -0.64
CA LEU A 97 -8.35 13.52 -0.59
C LEU A 97 -7.28 14.16 -1.47
N ARG A 98 -7.68 14.83 -2.55
CA ARG A 98 -6.78 15.57 -3.44
C ARG A 98 -6.06 16.72 -2.73
N GLU A 99 -6.70 17.30 -1.72
CA GLU A 99 -6.17 18.43 -0.95
C GLU A 99 -5.51 18.00 0.36
N SER A 100 -5.43 16.70 0.62
CA SER A 100 -4.83 16.17 1.84
C SER A 100 -3.34 16.53 1.93
N GLY A 101 -2.94 17.07 3.09
CA GLY A 101 -1.54 17.29 3.46
C GLY A 101 -0.91 16.13 4.24
N LEU A 102 -1.59 14.98 4.37
CA LEU A 102 -1.07 13.84 5.13
C LEU A 102 0.09 13.15 4.40
N ASP A 103 1.05 12.67 5.19
CA ASP A 103 2.08 11.74 4.72
C ASP A 103 1.61 10.28 4.83
N ALA A 104 2.48 9.34 4.45
CA ALA A 104 2.16 7.91 4.48
C ALA A 104 1.77 7.43 5.88
N ALA A 105 2.50 7.84 6.92
CA ALA A 105 2.23 7.45 8.30
C ALA A 105 0.87 7.99 8.78
N GLY A 106 0.56 9.25 8.47
CA GLY A 106 -0.73 9.86 8.76
C GLY A 106 -1.88 9.12 8.09
N PHE A 107 -1.76 8.81 6.78
CA PHE A 107 -2.77 8.01 6.09
C PHE A 107 -2.94 6.61 6.68
N ILE A 108 -1.84 5.93 6.99
CA ILE A 108 -1.87 4.60 7.63
C ILE A 108 -2.62 4.68 8.97
N GLN A 109 -2.33 5.70 9.79
CA GLN A 109 -2.98 5.87 11.09
C GLN A 109 -4.49 6.10 10.93
N ILE A 110 -4.92 7.07 10.11
CA ILE A 110 -6.36 7.37 9.99
C ILE A 110 -7.16 6.23 9.37
N ILE A 111 -6.58 5.46 8.44
CA ILE A 111 -7.26 4.30 7.85
C ILE A 111 -7.33 3.16 8.87
N SER A 112 -6.24 2.92 9.60
CA SER A 112 -6.20 1.86 10.61
C SER A 112 -7.16 2.14 11.77
N CYS A 113 -7.17 3.38 12.26
CA CYS A 113 -7.81 3.78 13.52
C CYS A 113 -9.13 4.54 13.33
N GLY A 114 -9.48 4.92 12.10
CA GLY A 114 -10.57 5.87 11.87
C GLY A 114 -10.25 7.24 12.44
N ILE A 115 -11.22 8.14 12.41
CA ILE A 115 -11.07 9.49 13.00
C ILE A 115 -12.17 9.66 14.06
N PRO A 116 -11.81 9.66 15.37
CA PRO A 116 -12.72 9.94 16.46
C PRO A 116 -13.59 11.19 16.22
N GLY A 117 -14.87 11.09 16.57
CA GLY A 117 -15.84 12.17 16.35
C GLY A 117 -16.31 12.35 14.90
N THR A 118 -15.89 11.50 13.96
CA THR A 118 -16.30 11.58 12.55
C THR A 118 -16.98 10.30 12.05
N PRO A 119 -17.67 10.34 10.91
CA PRO A 119 -18.16 9.15 10.22
C PRO A 119 -17.11 8.27 9.55
N MET A 120 -15.80 8.57 9.65
CA MET A 120 -14.75 7.72 9.09
C MET A 120 -14.45 6.52 10.00
N PRO A 121 -14.72 5.28 9.57
CA PRO A 121 -14.50 4.09 10.38
C PRO A 121 -13.01 3.76 10.57
N TYR A 122 -12.73 2.93 11.56
CA TYR A 122 -11.46 2.20 11.63
C TYR A 122 -11.50 0.94 10.76
N HIS A 123 -10.36 0.55 10.17
CA HIS A 123 -10.25 -0.63 9.32
C HIS A 123 -9.27 -1.70 9.85
N ASP A 124 -8.41 -1.39 10.82
CA ASP A 124 -7.61 -2.40 11.51
C ASP A 124 -8.49 -3.14 12.54
N SER A 125 -8.51 -4.47 12.44
CA SER A 125 -9.15 -5.35 13.41
C SER A 125 -8.61 -5.25 14.85
N GLN A 126 -7.41 -4.67 15.02
CA GLN A 126 -6.76 -4.44 16.32
C GLN A 126 -6.89 -3.00 16.82
N ALA A 127 -7.54 -2.10 16.08
CA ALA A 127 -7.75 -0.73 16.52
C ALA A 127 -8.39 -0.70 17.92
N TYR A 128 -7.85 0.14 18.80
CA TYR A 128 -8.32 0.38 20.18
C TYR A 128 -8.30 -0.83 21.13
N LYS A 129 -7.70 -1.96 20.75
CA LYS A 129 -7.39 -3.07 21.69
C LYS A 129 -6.13 -2.81 22.51
N ASP A 130 -5.26 -1.96 21.99
CA ASP A 130 -4.09 -1.39 22.64
C ASP A 130 -3.97 0.08 22.21
N ASP A 131 -2.95 0.77 22.70
CA ASP A 131 -2.74 2.21 22.59
C ASP A 131 -2.16 2.67 21.24
N ARG A 132 -2.04 1.79 20.23
CA ARG A 132 -1.49 2.18 18.92
C ARG A 132 -2.28 3.27 18.20
N CYS A 133 -3.57 3.37 18.50
CA CYS A 133 -4.48 4.33 17.88
C CYS A 133 -4.58 5.59 18.72
N TYR A 134 -3.82 6.62 18.33
CA TYR A 134 -3.79 7.92 19.01
C TYR A 134 -3.39 7.87 20.49
N GLY A 135 -2.73 6.80 20.95
CA GLY A 135 -2.43 6.61 22.37
C GLY A 135 -3.65 6.19 23.20
N MET A 136 -4.73 5.72 22.55
CA MET A 136 -6.01 5.43 23.18
C MET A 136 -6.39 3.96 23.04
N VAL A 137 -7.08 3.43 24.04
CA VAL A 137 -7.80 2.16 24.03
C VAL A 137 -9.31 2.39 24.01
N ALA A 138 -10.09 1.34 23.76
CA ALA A 138 -11.56 1.44 23.72
C ALA A 138 -12.16 1.99 25.02
N ALA A 139 -11.52 1.74 26.16
CA ALA A 139 -11.96 2.22 27.47
C ALA A 139 -11.80 3.75 27.65
N ASP A 140 -11.04 4.42 26.79
CA ASP A 140 -10.84 5.87 26.84
C ASP A 140 -11.98 6.65 26.15
N PHE A 141 -12.90 5.96 25.47
CA PHE A 141 -14.04 6.58 24.80
C PHE A 141 -15.28 6.59 25.69
N GLU A 142 -15.97 7.73 25.71
CA GLU A 142 -17.34 7.80 26.18
C GLU A 142 -18.26 6.94 25.30
N ALA A 143 -19.37 6.47 25.88
CA ALA A 143 -20.32 5.63 25.17
C ALA A 143 -20.79 6.27 23.85
N GLY A 144 -20.54 5.59 22.73
CA GLY A 144 -20.91 6.04 21.39
C GLY A 144 -19.93 7.02 20.73
N GLN A 145 -18.80 7.36 21.37
CA GLN A 145 -17.76 8.22 20.79
C GLN A 145 -16.62 7.45 20.10
N GLU A 146 -16.50 6.14 20.37
CA GLU A 146 -15.54 5.28 19.68
C GLU A 146 -15.84 5.28 18.16
N PRO A 147 -14.83 5.42 17.29
CA PRO A 147 -15.01 5.22 15.86
C PRO A 147 -15.66 3.86 15.59
N HIS A 148 -16.68 3.85 14.73
CA HIS A 148 -17.31 2.58 14.38
C HIS A 148 -16.39 1.74 13.49
N LYS A 149 -16.59 0.42 13.57
CA LYS A 149 -15.85 -0.53 12.76
C LYS A 149 -16.26 -0.48 11.29
N GLY A 150 -15.29 -0.31 10.40
CA GLY A 150 -15.43 -0.49 8.96
C GLY A 150 -15.24 -1.94 8.54
N LYS A 151 -15.16 -2.19 7.23
CA LYS A 151 -14.73 -3.49 6.73
C LYS A 151 -13.26 -3.70 7.09
N SER A 152 -12.93 -4.79 7.78
CA SER A 152 -11.55 -5.07 8.17
C SER A 152 -10.65 -5.17 6.95
N ILE A 153 -9.49 -4.50 7.01
CA ILE A 153 -8.45 -4.52 5.98
C ILE A 153 -7.16 -5.05 6.63
N LYS A 154 -6.41 -5.87 5.89
CA LYS A 154 -5.10 -6.36 6.36
C LYS A 154 -4.08 -5.21 6.33
N LYS A 155 -3.07 -5.26 7.20
CA LYS A 155 -2.02 -4.24 7.25
C LYS A 155 -1.38 -3.95 5.88
N ASP A 156 -1.00 -4.99 5.15
CA ASP A 156 -0.40 -4.84 3.80
C ASP A 156 -1.40 -4.22 2.80
N ASP A 157 -2.69 -4.53 2.92
CA ASP A 157 -3.73 -3.94 2.09
C ASP A 157 -3.98 -2.46 2.44
N ILE A 158 -3.75 -2.04 3.69
CA ILE A 158 -3.75 -0.62 4.09
C ILE A 158 -2.55 0.08 3.43
N VAL A 159 -1.36 -0.50 3.47
CA VAL A 159 -0.17 0.04 2.79
C VAL A 159 -0.42 0.20 1.29
N ASN A 160 -0.96 -0.83 0.64
CA ASN A 160 -1.35 -0.78 -0.78
C ASN A 160 -2.36 0.34 -1.07
N LEU A 161 -3.36 0.50 -0.19
CA LEU A 161 -4.36 1.57 -0.30
C LEU A 161 -3.73 2.96 -0.18
N VAL A 162 -2.83 3.17 0.79
CA VAL A 162 -2.14 4.45 0.98
C VAL A 162 -1.28 4.79 -0.22
N ALA A 163 -0.52 3.83 -0.75
CA ALA A 163 0.26 4.03 -1.97
C ALA A 163 -0.66 4.47 -3.12
N TYR A 164 -1.80 3.81 -3.32
CA TYR A 164 -2.77 4.22 -4.34
C TYR A 164 -3.28 5.66 -4.15
N ILE A 165 -3.66 6.04 -2.93
CA ILE A 165 -4.13 7.40 -2.62
C ILE A 165 -3.03 8.42 -2.94
N MET A 166 -1.81 8.20 -2.47
CA MET A 166 -0.70 9.14 -2.63
C MET A 166 -0.26 9.29 -4.08
N THR A 167 -0.20 8.20 -4.85
CA THR A 167 0.26 8.25 -6.24
C THR A 167 -0.84 8.73 -7.21
N SER A 168 -2.11 8.47 -6.89
CA SER A 168 -3.20 8.54 -7.88
C SER A 168 -4.29 9.57 -7.56
N ILE A 169 -4.36 10.07 -6.33
CA ILE A 169 -5.39 11.02 -5.86
C ILE A 169 -4.75 12.26 -5.24
N GLN A 170 -3.88 12.09 -4.26
CA GLN A 170 -3.32 13.20 -3.47
C GLN A 170 -2.54 14.19 -4.35
N GLY A 171 -2.87 15.48 -4.23
CA GLY A 171 -2.22 16.57 -4.96
C GLY A 171 -2.46 16.57 -6.47
N LYS A 172 -3.32 15.68 -6.98
CA LYS A 172 -3.68 15.65 -8.41
C LYS A 172 -4.70 16.74 -8.72
N PRO A 173 -4.66 17.35 -9.92
CA PRO A 173 -5.68 18.31 -10.35
C PRO A 173 -7.07 17.64 -10.41
N LYS A 174 -8.11 18.44 -10.60
CA LYS A 174 -9.48 17.94 -10.81
C LYS A 174 -9.50 16.82 -11.86
N ALA A 175 -10.24 15.76 -11.59
CA ALA A 175 -10.32 14.62 -12.49
C ALA A 175 -10.81 15.01 -13.89
N THR A 176 -10.18 14.42 -14.89
CA THR A 176 -10.52 14.54 -16.30
C THR A 176 -11.48 13.43 -16.74
N TYR A 177 -12.01 13.54 -17.96
CA TYR A 177 -12.82 12.48 -18.55
C TYR A 177 -11.99 11.20 -18.73
N GLU A 178 -10.72 11.32 -19.10
CA GLU A 178 -9.76 10.23 -19.25
C GLU A 178 -9.56 9.48 -17.92
N ASP A 179 -9.44 10.22 -16.80
CA ASP A 179 -9.35 9.63 -15.46
C ASP A 179 -10.59 8.82 -15.12
N CYS A 180 -11.77 9.35 -15.47
CA CYS A 180 -13.04 8.68 -15.27
C CYS A 180 -13.11 7.38 -16.09
N VAL A 181 -12.71 7.42 -17.36
CA VAL A 181 -12.68 6.22 -18.22
C VAL A 181 -11.73 5.18 -17.67
N ALA A 182 -10.54 5.58 -17.19
CA ALA A 182 -9.56 4.69 -16.59
C ALA A 182 -10.05 4.08 -15.26
N TRP A 183 -10.89 4.80 -14.51
CA TRP A 183 -11.48 4.27 -13.28
C TRP A 183 -12.61 3.27 -13.56
N PHE A 184 -13.60 3.67 -14.36
CA PHE A 184 -14.83 2.90 -14.59
C PHE A 184 -14.70 1.83 -15.68
N GLU A 185 -13.64 1.89 -16.49
CA GLU A 185 -13.29 0.90 -17.51
C GLU A 185 -14.51 0.53 -18.38
N LYS A 186 -14.95 -0.73 -18.33
CA LYS A 186 -16.11 -1.24 -19.11
C LYS A 186 -17.43 -0.51 -18.82
N SER A 187 -17.54 0.21 -17.71
CA SER A 187 -18.72 0.98 -17.32
C SER A 187 -18.62 2.48 -17.61
N ALA A 188 -17.50 2.92 -18.19
CA ALA A 188 -17.19 4.34 -18.40
C ALA A 188 -18.22 5.09 -19.24
N GLU A 189 -18.80 4.46 -20.27
CA GLU A 189 -19.78 5.12 -21.14
C GLU A 189 -20.95 5.72 -20.33
N LYS A 190 -21.48 4.95 -19.38
CA LYS A 190 -22.56 5.39 -18.49
C LYS A 190 -22.03 6.22 -17.32
N ALA A 191 -20.96 5.75 -16.68
CA ALA A 191 -20.47 6.36 -15.45
C ALA A 191 -19.85 7.76 -15.67
N CYS A 192 -19.26 8.01 -16.83
CA CYS A 192 -18.57 9.26 -17.17
C CYS A 192 -19.40 10.19 -18.05
N ALA A 193 -20.66 9.86 -18.35
CA ALA A 193 -21.52 10.64 -19.23
C ALA A 193 -21.68 12.10 -18.76
N PHE A 194 -21.68 12.33 -17.43
CA PHE A 194 -21.82 13.66 -16.84
C PHE A 194 -20.64 14.61 -17.15
N MET A 195 -19.50 14.08 -17.62
CA MET A 195 -18.28 14.86 -17.90
C MET A 195 -18.10 15.23 -19.37
N LYS A 196 -18.99 14.78 -20.28
CA LYS A 196 -18.90 15.06 -21.72
C LYS A 196 -19.48 16.44 -22.13
N GLN A 197 -19.60 17.37 -21.19
CA GLN A 197 -20.23 18.68 -21.40
C GLN A 197 -19.24 19.72 -21.87
#